data_AF-A0AAN5D1E6-F1
#
_entry.id   AF-A0AAN5D1E6-F1
#
_cell.length_a   1.000
_cell.length_b   1.000
_cell.length_c   1.000
_cell.angle_alpha   90.00
_cell.angle_beta   90.00
_cell.angle_gamma   90.00
#
_symmetry.space_group_name_H-M   'P 1'
#
loop_
_entity.id
_entity.type
_entity.pdbx_description
1 polymer ?
#
loop_
_entity_poly.entity_id
_entity_poly.type
_entity_poly.pdbx_seq_one_letter_code
_entity_poly.pdbx_strand_id
1 'polypeptide(L)'
;MQIDHKLYDYYYREYGDRNDKQTREKLTALVAKEIQGINAVYKDTNFDGITGISFTVKNLQITSEKETSGYPYKDENVEVNDFLAINAKQDHGDYCLGYVMTYRDFAGGTLGLAYVGGVGSKYQESATQKSQNAGIVTYLNHGSPVLERISYLTLAHEIGHNFGTGHDEDGECMGGDGGQYIMYYAATSGDEPNNRKFSDCSIKKMTAKLKAVMSVQPGDSKGSYVNNFVDSDEPMC
;
A
#
# COMPACT_ATOMS: atom_id res chain seq x y z
N MET A 1 -5.05 -7.31 3.13
CA MET A 1 -4.61 -6.25 4.06
C MET A 1 -4.61 -6.78 5.48
N GLN A 2 -3.68 -6.29 6.30
CA GLN A 2 -3.53 -6.65 7.70
C GLN A 2 -3.50 -5.37 8.54
N ILE A 3 -4.15 -5.39 9.70
CA ILE A 3 -4.08 -4.35 10.72
C ILE A 3 -3.37 -4.94 11.93
N ASP A 4 -2.28 -4.31 12.33
CA ASP A 4 -1.50 -4.75 13.48
C ASP A 4 -2.12 -4.28 14.82
N HIS A 5 -1.61 -4.84 15.91
CA HIS A 5 -2.13 -4.55 17.24
C HIS A 5 -1.96 -3.07 17.63
N LYS A 6 -0.96 -2.35 17.11
CA LYS A 6 -0.77 -0.92 17.41
C LYS A 6 -1.89 -0.07 16.88
N LEU A 7 -2.27 -0.29 15.62
CA LEU A 7 -3.40 0.41 15.05
C LEU A 7 -4.72 -0.02 15.69
N TYR A 8 -4.86 -1.31 15.99
CA TYR A 8 -6.03 -1.80 16.74
C TYR A 8 -6.16 -1.10 18.10
N ASP A 9 -5.09 -1.06 18.90
CA ASP A 9 -5.11 -0.53 20.26
C ASP A 9 -5.38 0.98 20.29
N TYR A 10 -4.85 1.71 19.32
CA TYR A 10 -5.18 3.12 19.13
C TYR A 10 -6.68 3.30 18.87
N TYR A 11 -7.24 2.55 17.91
CA TYR A 11 -8.67 2.62 17.61
C TYR A 11 -9.54 2.15 18.77
N TYR A 12 -9.12 1.13 19.50
CA TYR A 12 -9.81 0.61 20.66
C TYR A 12 -9.99 1.67 21.75
N ARG A 13 -8.94 2.48 21.98
CA ARG A 13 -8.97 3.54 22.99
C ARG A 13 -9.70 4.79 22.52
N GLU A 14 -9.48 5.23 21.29
CA GLU A 14 -9.90 6.56 20.83
C GLU A 14 -11.26 6.58 20.12
N TYR A 15 -11.63 5.50 19.43
CA TYR A 15 -12.82 5.48 18.54
C TYR A 15 -13.77 4.31 18.79
N GLY A 16 -13.28 3.25 19.41
CA GLY A 16 -13.98 2.00 19.63
C GLY A 16 -14.70 1.91 20.97
N ASP A 17 -14.70 2.97 21.79
CA ASP A 17 -15.28 2.99 23.15
C ASP A 17 -14.84 1.80 24.02
N ARG A 18 -13.61 1.31 23.80
CA ARG A 18 -13.06 0.09 24.45
C ARG A 18 -13.95 -1.13 24.23
N ASN A 19 -14.55 -1.25 23.05
CA ASN A 19 -15.37 -2.37 22.64
C ASN A 19 -14.78 -3.01 21.38
N ASP A 20 -14.49 -4.32 21.43
CA ASP A 20 -13.83 -5.03 20.32
C ASP A 20 -14.65 -4.98 19.02
N LYS A 21 -15.97 -5.20 19.10
CA LYS A 21 -16.85 -5.17 17.93
C LYS A 21 -16.83 -3.79 17.27
N GLN A 22 -17.04 -2.74 18.06
CA GLN A 22 -17.03 -1.36 17.56
C GLN A 22 -15.65 -0.97 17.00
N THR A 23 -14.57 -1.39 17.65
CA THR A 23 -13.20 -1.15 17.19
C THR A 23 -12.98 -1.78 15.81
N ARG A 24 -13.36 -3.05 15.64
CA ARG A 24 -13.24 -3.75 14.35
C ARG A 24 -14.10 -3.09 13.27
N GLU A 25 -15.32 -2.67 13.58
CA GLU A 25 -16.18 -1.93 12.64
C GLU A 25 -15.54 -0.61 12.20
N LYS A 26 -14.93 0.15 13.12
CA LYS A 26 -14.23 1.40 12.80
C LYS A 26 -12.97 1.17 11.95
N LEU A 27 -12.21 0.12 12.24
CA LEU A 27 -11.03 -0.25 11.45
C LEU A 27 -11.40 -0.76 10.06
N THR A 28 -12.48 -1.52 9.92
CA THR A 28 -13.02 -1.90 8.60
C THR A 28 -13.46 -0.66 7.82
N ALA A 29 -14.08 0.33 8.48
CA ALA A 29 -14.45 1.59 7.84
C ALA A 29 -13.23 2.43 7.42
N LEU A 30 -12.15 2.42 8.21
CA LEU A 30 -10.86 3.02 7.82
C LEU A 30 -10.36 2.38 6.52
N VAL A 31 -10.27 1.06 6.46
CA VAL A 31 -9.81 0.33 5.26
C VAL A 31 -10.68 0.68 4.04
N ALA A 32 -12.00 0.72 4.20
CA ALA A 32 -12.90 1.08 3.11
C ALA A 32 -12.63 2.49 2.57
N LYS A 33 -12.37 3.48 3.45
CA LYS A 33 -12.00 4.85 3.07
C LYS A 33 -10.66 4.92 2.35
N GLU A 34 -9.67 4.17 2.81
CA GLU A 34 -8.35 4.07 2.15
C GLU A 34 -8.50 3.53 0.72
N ILE A 35 -9.23 2.43 0.56
CA ILE A 35 -9.51 1.83 -0.76
C ILE A 35 -10.28 2.80 -1.66
N GLN A 36 -11.23 3.56 -1.11
CA GLN A 36 -11.95 4.58 -1.87
C GLN A 36 -11.00 5.70 -2.34
N GLY A 37 -10.11 6.17 -1.47
CA GLY A 37 -9.13 7.21 -1.77
C GLY A 37 -8.15 6.80 -2.87
N ILE A 38 -7.53 5.62 -2.75
CA ILE A 38 -6.63 5.11 -3.79
C ILE A 38 -7.38 4.86 -5.11
N ASN A 39 -8.63 4.40 -5.06
CA ASN A 39 -9.43 4.18 -6.26
C ASN A 39 -9.72 5.48 -7.02
N ALA A 40 -9.89 6.60 -6.31
CA ALA A 40 -10.05 7.89 -6.96
C ALA A 40 -8.79 8.32 -7.72
N VAL A 41 -7.60 7.93 -7.25
CA VAL A 41 -6.33 8.22 -7.93
C VAL A 41 -6.13 7.31 -9.15
N TYR A 42 -6.21 5.98 -8.94
CA TYR A 42 -5.82 5.01 -9.97
C TYR A 42 -6.84 4.85 -11.09
N LYS A 43 -8.14 5.01 -10.82
CA LYS A 43 -9.17 4.95 -11.86
C LYS A 43 -9.05 6.12 -12.85
N ASP A 44 -8.68 7.29 -12.35
CA ASP A 44 -8.55 8.52 -13.13
C ASP A 44 -7.21 8.61 -13.90
N THR A 45 -6.28 7.68 -13.64
CA THR A 45 -4.98 7.66 -14.30
C THR A 45 -5.01 6.82 -15.58
N ASN A 46 -4.53 7.38 -16.69
CA ASN A 46 -4.39 6.69 -17.97
C ASN A 46 -2.95 6.16 -18.16
N PHE A 47 -2.76 4.85 -18.02
CA PHE A 47 -1.48 4.17 -18.22
C PHE A 47 -1.33 3.72 -19.68
N ASP A 48 -1.29 4.69 -20.60
CA ASP A 48 -1.14 4.48 -22.05
C ASP A 48 -2.18 3.49 -22.63
N GLY A 49 -3.45 3.78 -22.38
CA GLY A 49 -4.61 3.00 -22.82
C GLY A 49 -5.14 2.03 -21.76
N ILE A 50 -4.38 1.74 -20.70
CA ILE A 50 -4.86 0.98 -19.54
C ILE A 50 -5.49 1.97 -18.57
N THR A 51 -6.81 1.88 -18.39
CA THR A 51 -7.61 2.81 -17.58
C THR A 51 -8.53 2.04 -16.63
N GLY A 52 -9.11 2.72 -15.64
CA GLY A 52 -10.08 2.10 -14.72
C GLY A 52 -9.45 1.16 -13.69
N ILE A 53 -8.13 1.26 -13.48
CA ILE A 53 -7.41 0.47 -12.47
C ILE A 53 -8.04 0.69 -11.11
N SER A 54 -8.39 -0.40 -10.42
CA SER A 54 -9.05 -0.33 -9.13
C SER A 54 -8.67 -1.44 -8.15
N PHE A 55 -8.82 -1.04 -6.90
CA PHE A 55 -8.66 -1.56 -5.54
C PHE A 55 -9.82 -2.33 -4.91
N THR A 56 -9.63 -3.56 -4.41
CA THR A 56 -10.51 -4.17 -3.42
C THR A 56 -9.76 -5.01 -2.39
N VAL A 57 -10.41 -5.23 -1.25
CA VAL A 57 -9.85 -6.02 -0.17
C VAL A 57 -10.43 -7.42 -0.25
N LYS A 58 -9.64 -8.36 -0.76
CA LYS A 58 -9.98 -9.79 -0.77
C LYS A 58 -9.98 -10.41 0.63
N ASN A 59 -9.02 -10.00 1.47
CA ASN A 59 -8.91 -10.48 2.85
C ASN A 59 -8.45 -9.34 3.76
N LEU A 60 -9.14 -9.17 4.89
CA LEU A 60 -8.80 -8.23 5.95
C LEU A 60 -8.57 -8.97 7.25
N GLN A 61 -7.33 -8.98 7.73
CA GLN A 61 -6.98 -9.50 9.04
C GLN A 61 -6.83 -8.34 10.02
N ILE A 62 -7.57 -8.38 11.13
CA ILE A 62 -7.46 -7.40 12.21
C ILE A 62 -7.00 -8.12 13.47
N THR A 63 -5.79 -7.81 13.91
CA THR A 63 -5.18 -8.45 15.08
C THR A 63 -5.22 -7.49 16.27
N SER A 64 -5.89 -7.92 17.34
CA SER A 64 -5.83 -7.29 18.66
C SER A 64 -4.68 -7.89 19.47
N GLU A 65 -4.19 -7.19 20.52
CA GLU A 65 -3.25 -7.81 21.46
C GLU A 65 -3.80 -9.14 22.05
N LYS A 66 -2.90 -10.13 22.21
CA LYS A 66 -3.01 -11.47 22.87
C LYS A 66 -2.83 -12.73 22.00
N GLU A 67 -2.53 -12.64 20.71
CA GLU A 67 -2.09 -13.81 19.93
C GLU A 67 -0.56 -13.99 20.11
N THR A 68 -0.12 -14.66 21.18
CA THR A 68 1.31 -14.74 21.54
C THR A 68 2.10 -15.80 20.77
N SER A 69 1.43 -16.72 20.07
CA SER A 69 2.09 -17.76 19.28
C SER A 69 1.99 -17.44 17.79
N GLY A 70 3.13 -17.20 17.15
CA GLY A 70 3.22 -17.06 15.69
C GLY A 70 2.86 -15.67 15.13
N TYR A 71 2.44 -14.70 15.95
CA TYR A 71 2.19 -13.34 15.48
C TYR A 71 3.50 -12.62 15.11
N PRO A 72 3.67 -12.20 13.84
CA PRO A 72 4.97 -11.74 13.35
C PRO A 72 5.28 -10.28 13.73
N TYR A 73 4.29 -9.46 14.07
CA TYR A 73 4.45 -8.02 14.34
C TYR A 73 4.44 -7.66 15.83
N LYS A 74 4.86 -8.58 16.69
CA LYS A 74 4.85 -8.44 18.16
C LYS A 74 5.86 -7.44 18.70
N ASP A 75 6.94 -7.18 17.97
CA ASP A 75 8.04 -6.36 18.49
C ASP A 75 7.64 -4.88 18.52
N GLU A 76 7.92 -4.23 19.65
CA GLU A 76 7.52 -2.83 19.92
C GLU A 76 8.37 -1.81 19.15
N ASN A 77 9.67 -2.07 19.06
CA ASN A 77 10.66 -1.15 18.51
C ASN A 77 11.30 -1.76 17.26
N VAL A 78 10.50 -1.89 16.21
CA VAL A 78 10.92 -2.46 14.92
C VAL A 78 11.16 -1.33 13.92
N GLU A 79 12.32 -1.35 13.28
CA GLU A 79 12.66 -0.39 12.22
C GLU A 79 11.84 -0.64 10.96
N VAL A 80 11.60 0.41 10.17
CA VAL A 80 10.69 0.37 9.01
C VAL A 80 11.07 -0.71 7.98
N ASN A 81 12.37 -0.88 7.73
CA ASN A 81 12.88 -1.90 6.80
C ASN A 81 12.63 -3.33 7.32
N ASP A 82 12.83 -3.55 8.61
CA ASP A 82 12.59 -4.85 9.23
C ASP A 82 11.09 -5.14 9.29
N PHE A 83 10.25 -4.13 9.53
CA PHE A 83 8.80 -4.28 9.52
C PHE A 83 8.27 -4.69 8.14
N LEU A 84 8.76 -4.06 7.07
CA LEU A 84 8.46 -4.49 5.69
C LEU A 84 8.97 -5.91 5.43
N ALA A 85 10.18 -6.24 5.87
CA ALA A 85 10.75 -7.58 5.70
C ALA A 85 9.92 -8.65 6.42
N ILE A 86 9.38 -8.34 7.60
CA ILE A 86 8.45 -9.23 8.32
C ILE A 86 7.18 -9.46 7.50
N ASN A 87 6.59 -8.41 6.92
CA ASN A 87 5.42 -8.56 6.05
C ASN A 87 5.73 -9.39 4.80
N ALA A 88 6.89 -9.16 4.17
CA ALA A 88 7.29 -9.89 2.97
C ALA A 88 7.65 -11.36 3.21
N LYS A 89 7.90 -11.79 4.46
CA LYS A 89 8.09 -13.22 4.76
C LYS A 89 6.80 -14.03 4.68
N GLN A 90 5.64 -13.38 4.69
CA GLN A 90 4.36 -14.06 4.49
C GLN A 90 4.14 -14.34 3.00
N ASP A 91 3.38 -15.40 2.71
CA ASP A 91 2.98 -15.74 1.35
C ASP A 91 1.80 -14.87 0.91
N HIS A 92 2.07 -13.96 -0.02
CA HIS A 92 1.07 -13.09 -0.64
C HIS A 92 0.77 -13.50 -2.09
N GLY A 93 1.10 -14.74 -2.50
CA GLY A 93 0.98 -15.22 -3.88
C GLY A 93 -0.44 -15.17 -4.44
N ASP A 94 -1.45 -15.38 -3.58
CA ASP A 94 -2.88 -15.36 -3.92
C ASP A 94 -3.49 -13.95 -4.03
N TYR A 95 -2.66 -12.92 -3.81
CA TYR A 95 -3.08 -11.52 -3.79
C TYR A 95 -2.25 -10.70 -4.77
N CYS A 96 -2.88 -9.67 -5.33
CA CYS A 96 -2.15 -8.68 -6.10
C CYS A 96 -1.13 -7.92 -5.23
N LEU A 97 -1.53 -7.57 -3.99
CA LEU A 97 -0.71 -6.86 -3.01
C LEU A 97 -0.97 -7.33 -1.56
N GLY A 98 0.07 -7.34 -0.73
CA GLY A 98 0.01 -7.68 0.70
C GLY A 98 0.47 -6.51 1.58
N TYR A 99 -0.47 -5.81 2.21
CA TYR A 99 -0.18 -4.62 3.02
C TYR A 99 -0.46 -4.79 4.51
N VAL A 100 0.38 -4.15 5.34
CA VAL A 100 0.16 -3.98 6.78
C VAL A 100 -0.05 -2.51 7.10
N MET A 101 -1.10 -2.23 7.86
CA MET A 101 -1.45 -0.92 8.40
C MET A 101 -1.14 -0.90 9.89
N THR A 102 -0.34 0.07 10.33
CA THR A 102 0.13 0.16 11.72
C THR A 102 0.00 1.57 12.29
N TYR A 103 0.22 1.72 13.59
CA TYR A 103 0.26 3.01 14.30
C TYR A 103 1.59 3.17 15.02
N ARG A 104 2.68 3.01 14.25
CA ARG A 104 4.07 3.06 14.72
C ARG A 104 4.74 4.32 14.19
N ASP A 105 5.49 5.00 15.05
CA ASP A 105 6.24 6.19 14.65
C ASP A 105 7.63 5.76 14.16
N PHE A 106 7.79 5.66 12.83
CA PHE A 106 9.05 5.23 12.24
C PHE A 106 10.08 6.36 12.21
N ALA A 107 11.35 6.01 12.36
CA ALA A 107 12.45 6.96 12.34
C ALA A 107 12.46 7.78 11.04
N GLY A 108 12.90 9.05 11.15
CA GLY A 108 12.99 9.97 10.01
C GLY A 108 11.64 10.48 9.48
N GLY A 109 10.53 10.18 10.17
CA GLY A 109 9.19 10.58 9.75
C GLY A 109 8.62 9.76 8.60
N THR A 110 9.08 8.51 8.47
CA THR A 110 8.70 7.60 7.39
C THR A 110 7.25 7.14 7.53
N LEU A 111 6.42 7.39 6.52
CA LEU A 111 4.99 7.07 6.54
C LEU A 111 4.64 5.71 5.94
N GLY A 112 5.52 5.15 5.10
CA GLY A 112 5.30 3.90 4.41
C GLY A 112 6.59 3.35 3.82
N LEU A 113 6.53 2.10 3.36
CA LEU A 113 7.60 1.48 2.61
C LEU A 113 7.05 0.30 1.78
N ALA A 114 7.46 0.20 0.52
CA ALA A 114 7.12 -0.91 -0.36
C ALA A 114 8.28 -1.33 -1.25
N TYR A 115 8.23 -2.58 -1.74
CA TYR A 115 9.18 -3.03 -2.74
C TYR A 115 8.81 -2.52 -4.14
N VAL A 116 9.81 -1.98 -4.84
CA VAL A 116 9.62 -1.50 -6.21
C VAL A 116 9.38 -2.66 -7.18
N GLY A 117 8.35 -2.56 -8.01
CA GLY A 117 8.03 -3.52 -9.07
C GLY A 117 7.45 -4.85 -8.57
N GLY A 118 6.96 -4.86 -7.32
CA GLY A 118 6.38 -6.01 -6.65
C GLY A 118 5.08 -6.56 -7.24
N VAL A 119 4.28 -5.77 -7.94
CA VAL A 119 2.99 -6.23 -8.47
C VAL A 119 3.15 -7.45 -9.38
N GLY A 120 2.30 -8.45 -9.17
CA GLY A 120 2.34 -9.70 -9.91
C GLY A 120 3.62 -10.51 -9.68
N SER A 121 4.38 -10.27 -8.61
CA SER A 121 5.49 -11.13 -8.22
C SER A 121 4.97 -12.40 -7.53
N LYS A 122 5.55 -13.56 -7.86
CA LYS A 122 5.35 -14.78 -7.07
C LYS A 122 6.00 -14.67 -5.69
N TYR A 123 5.43 -15.40 -4.73
CA TYR A 123 6.15 -15.74 -3.52
C TYR A 123 7.40 -16.56 -3.86
N GLN A 124 8.55 -16.13 -3.34
CA GLN A 124 9.82 -16.80 -3.57
C GLN A 124 10.09 -17.80 -2.44
N GLU A 125 9.86 -19.09 -2.67
CA GLU A 125 10.14 -20.17 -1.69
C GLU A 125 11.64 -20.48 -1.48
N SER A 126 12.54 -19.63 -1.96
CA SER A 126 13.97 -19.78 -1.73
C SER A 126 14.35 -19.54 -0.26
N ALA A 127 15.63 -19.71 0.09
CA ALA A 127 16.11 -19.57 1.47
C ALA A 127 15.75 -18.24 2.18
N THR A 128 15.41 -17.20 1.41
CA THR A 128 15.02 -15.88 1.95
C THR A 128 13.51 -15.68 2.10
N GLN A 129 12.66 -16.58 1.58
CA GLN A 129 11.19 -16.56 1.67
C GLN A 129 10.57 -15.16 1.53
N LYS A 130 10.25 -14.73 0.31
CA LYS A 130 9.93 -13.32 0.05
C LYS A 130 8.79 -13.09 -0.95
N SER A 131 7.77 -12.37 -0.50
CA SER A 131 6.74 -11.71 -1.30
C SER A 131 7.17 -10.28 -1.63
N GLN A 132 7.44 -9.99 -2.90
CA GLN A 132 7.82 -8.64 -3.33
C GLN A 132 6.61 -7.73 -3.56
N ASN A 133 5.40 -8.27 -3.65
CA ASN A 133 4.15 -7.52 -3.67
C ASN A 133 3.73 -7.00 -2.27
N ALA A 134 4.68 -6.83 -1.36
CA ALA A 134 4.45 -6.38 0.00
C ALA A 134 4.68 -4.87 0.16
N GLY A 135 3.94 -4.27 1.08
CA GLY A 135 4.10 -2.89 1.52
C GLY A 135 3.59 -2.67 2.95
N ILE A 136 3.95 -1.53 3.53
CA ILE A 136 3.50 -1.12 4.87
C ILE A 136 3.15 0.36 4.86
N VAL A 137 2.19 0.77 5.69
CA VAL A 137 1.86 2.17 5.94
C VAL A 137 1.59 2.40 7.42
N THR A 138 1.96 3.56 7.94
CA THR A 138 1.66 3.98 9.31
C THR A 138 0.73 5.19 9.37
N TYR A 139 -0.07 5.21 10.43
CA TYR A 139 -1.05 6.25 10.75
C TYR A 139 -0.58 7.22 11.84
N LEU A 140 0.70 7.13 12.23
CA LEU A 140 1.36 7.96 13.23
C LEU A 140 2.66 8.53 12.65
N ASN A 141 2.89 9.83 12.84
CA ASN A 141 4.14 10.47 12.47
C ASN A 141 4.48 11.58 13.46
N HIS A 142 5.70 11.56 14.01
CA HIS A 142 6.17 12.54 15.00
C HIS A 142 5.17 12.73 16.15
N GLY A 143 4.66 11.62 16.68
CA GLY A 143 3.68 11.59 17.78
C GLY A 143 2.27 12.06 17.41
N SER A 144 1.99 12.44 16.16
CA SER A 144 0.70 12.95 15.72
C SER A 144 -0.01 12.00 14.75
N PRO A 145 -1.34 11.82 14.87
CA PRO A 145 -2.10 11.05 13.89
C PRO A 145 -1.98 11.65 12.49
N VAL A 146 -1.77 10.79 11.49
CA VAL A 146 -1.76 11.18 10.07
C VAL A 146 -3.17 11.54 9.63
N LEU A 147 -3.33 12.65 8.90
CA LEU A 147 -4.62 13.07 8.36
C LEU A 147 -5.14 12.06 7.34
N GLU A 148 -6.45 11.82 7.32
CA GLU A 148 -7.13 10.89 6.38
C GLU A 148 -6.77 11.17 4.92
N ARG A 149 -6.60 12.45 4.53
CA ARG A 149 -6.21 12.80 3.16
C ARG A 149 -4.78 12.39 2.81
N ILE A 150 -3.89 12.39 3.79
CA ILE A 150 -2.48 12.03 3.60
C ILE A 150 -2.33 10.52 3.62
N SER A 151 -3.10 9.81 4.46
CA SER A 151 -2.96 8.36 4.60
C SER A 151 -3.23 7.60 3.30
N TYR A 152 -4.29 7.92 2.57
CA TYR A 152 -4.55 7.26 1.28
C TYR A 152 -3.58 7.69 0.19
N LEU A 153 -3.02 8.91 0.27
CA LEU A 153 -1.97 9.36 -0.66
C LEU A 153 -0.65 8.64 -0.40
N THR A 154 -0.29 8.43 0.87
CA THR A 154 0.83 7.56 1.25
C THR A 154 0.59 6.14 0.75
N LEU A 155 -0.61 5.57 0.94
CA LEU A 155 -0.90 4.24 0.41
C LEU A 155 -0.79 4.19 -1.12
N ALA A 156 -1.31 5.20 -1.83
CA ALA A 156 -1.16 5.30 -3.27
C ALA A 156 0.31 5.42 -3.72
N HIS A 157 1.14 6.16 -2.96
CA HIS A 157 2.58 6.26 -3.19
C HIS A 157 3.27 4.89 -3.08
N GLU A 158 3.03 4.16 -1.99
CA GLU A 158 3.63 2.84 -1.79
C GLU A 158 3.17 1.82 -2.84
N ILE A 159 1.89 1.87 -3.22
CA ILE A 159 1.38 1.05 -4.32
C ILE A 159 2.06 1.45 -5.65
N GLY A 160 2.31 2.74 -5.87
CA GLY A 160 3.08 3.26 -7.01
C GLY A 160 4.44 2.58 -7.11
N HIS A 161 5.16 2.45 -6.00
CA HIS A 161 6.39 1.67 -5.94
C HIS A 161 6.17 0.22 -6.36
N ASN A 162 5.17 -0.48 -5.83
CA ASN A 162 4.89 -1.86 -6.27
C ASN A 162 4.56 -1.95 -7.77
N PHE A 163 3.96 -0.92 -8.36
CA PHE A 163 3.73 -0.80 -9.80
C PHE A 163 5.00 -0.44 -10.59
N GLY A 164 6.15 -0.28 -9.94
CA GLY A 164 7.46 -0.26 -10.59
C GLY A 164 8.04 1.12 -10.82
N THR A 165 7.43 2.19 -10.30
CA THR A 165 8.04 3.51 -10.34
C THR A 165 8.90 3.78 -9.09
N GLY A 166 9.97 4.55 -9.27
CA GLY A 166 10.74 5.13 -8.17
C GLY A 166 10.16 6.47 -7.77
N HIS A 167 10.95 7.26 -7.03
CA HIS A 167 10.56 8.64 -6.75
C HIS A 167 10.69 9.55 -7.98
N ASP A 168 9.84 10.57 -8.01
CA ASP A 168 9.97 11.71 -8.88
C ASP A 168 10.99 12.70 -8.27
N GLU A 169 12.24 12.66 -8.76
CA GLU A 169 13.36 13.45 -8.20
C GLU A 169 13.89 14.53 -9.15
N ASP A 170 13.47 14.54 -10.42
CA ASP A 170 14.04 15.40 -11.45
C ASP A 170 13.00 16.19 -12.26
N GLY A 171 13.32 17.45 -12.53
CA GLY A 171 12.64 18.30 -13.51
C GLY A 171 11.11 18.38 -13.34
N GLU A 172 10.41 18.21 -14.46
CA GLU A 172 8.94 18.27 -14.51
C GLU A 172 8.25 17.11 -13.77
N CYS A 173 8.96 16.01 -13.50
CA CYS A 173 8.41 14.87 -12.77
C CYS A 173 8.08 15.23 -11.33
N MET A 174 8.83 16.14 -10.71
CA MET A 174 8.62 16.52 -9.31
C MET A 174 7.33 17.30 -9.09
N GLY A 175 6.82 17.99 -10.11
CA GLY A 175 5.68 18.91 -10.01
C GLY A 175 6.01 20.35 -10.39
N GLY A 176 5.20 21.29 -9.91
CA GLY A 176 5.31 22.71 -10.24
C GLY A 176 4.26 23.54 -9.49
N ASP A 177 3.65 24.52 -10.17
CA ASP A 177 2.66 25.43 -9.57
C ASP A 177 1.43 24.73 -8.96
N GLY A 178 1.11 23.52 -9.42
CA GLY A 178 0.07 22.67 -8.86
C GLY A 178 0.53 21.76 -7.73
N GLY A 179 1.69 22.04 -7.11
CA GLY A 179 2.34 21.21 -6.11
C GLY A 179 3.06 19.99 -6.70
N GLN A 180 3.58 19.15 -5.81
CA GLN A 180 4.30 17.92 -6.16
C GLN A 180 3.36 16.76 -6.50
N TYR A 181 3.82 15.82 -7.34
CA TYR A 181 3.07 14.61 -7.66
C TYR A 181 3.17 13.54 -6.57
N ILE A 182 2.34 12.50 -6.67
CA ILE A 182 2.24 11.42 -5.65
C ILE A 182 3.59 10.77 -5.36
N MET A 183 4.44 10.54 -6.37
CA MET A 183 5.72 9.85 -6.19
C MET A 183 6.88 10.77 -5.80
N TYR A 184 6.60 12.01 -5.40
CA TYR A 184 7.64 12.87 -4.83
C TYR A 184 8.24 12.23 -3.57
N TYR A 185 9.56 12.31 -3.41
CA TYR A 185 10.30 11.57 -2.37
C TYR A 185 9.98 11.98 -0.93
N ALA A 186 9.29 13.12 -0.73
CA ALA A 186 8.92 13.64 0.58
C ALA A 186 7.40 13.80 0.69
N ALA A 187 6.91 13.72 1.93
CA ALA A 187 5.48 13.90 2.22
C ALA A 187 4.99 15.28 1.75
N THR A 188 3.80 15.29 1.13
CA THR A 188 3.13 16.50 0.65
C THR A 188 1.94 16.87 1.55
N SER A 189 1.38 18.07 1.38
CA SER A 189 0.21 18.53 2.15
C SER A 189 -1.12 17.86 1.72
N GLY A 190 -1.16 17.29 0.51
CA GLY A 190 -2.37 16.71 -0.08
C GLY A 190 -3.42 17.73 -0.53
N ASP A 191 -3.09 19.02 -0.44
CA ASP A 191 -4.00 20.14 -0.73
C ASP A 191 -3.89 20.62 -2.19
N GLU A 192 -2.74 20.37 -2.83
CA GLU A 192 -2.48 20.86 -4.17
C GLU A 192 -3.00 19.90 -5.26
N PRO A 193 -3.38 20.40 -6.45
CA PRO A 193 -3.99 19.58 -7.51
C PRO A 193 -3.15 18.38 -7.98
N ASN A 194 -1.81 18.50 -7.97
CA ASN A 194 -0.91 17.43 -8.40
C ASN A 194 -0.70 16.37 -7.33
N ASN A 195 -0.97 16.68 -6.05
CA ASN A 195 -0.77 15.71 -4.96
C ASN A 195 -1.65 14.47 -5.10
N ARG A 196 -2.64 14.48 -6.01
CA ARG A 196 -3.54 13.35 -6.31
C ARG A 196 -3.32 12.76 -7.70
N LYS A 197 -2.21 13.10 -8.36
CA LYS A 197 -1.86 12.64 -9.70
C LYS A 197 -0.49 12.00 -9.70
N PHE A 198 -0.31 11.02 -10.57
CA PHE A 198 1.02 10.55 -10.94
C PHE A 198 1.62 11.48 -12.01
N SER A 199 2.93 11.70 -11.94
CA SER A 199 3.67 12.38 -13.01
C SER A 199 3.71 11.51 -14.27
N ASP A 200 3.98 12.10 -15.43
CA ASP A 200 4.19 11.36 -16.68
C ASP A 200 5.36 10.36 -16.57
N CYS A 201 6.36 10.70 -15.76
CA CYS A 201 7.54 9.87 -15.50
C CYS A 201 7.14 8.59 -14.75
N SER A 202 6.32 8.75 -13.71
CA SER A 202 5.76 7.64 -12.94
C SER A 202 4.81 6.79 -13.78
N ILE A 203 3.89 7.42 -14.52
CA ILE A 203 2.95 6.73 -15.42
C ILE A 203 3.70 5.86 -16.43
N LYS A 204 4.78 6.35 -17.05
CA LYS A 204 5.58 5.59 -18.00
C LYS A 204 6.17 4.31 -17.39
N LYS A 205 6.71 4.38 -16.18
CA LYS A 205 7.30 3.22 -15.48
C LYS A 205 6.22 2.22 -15.07
N MET A 206 5.12 2.71 -14.49
CA MET A 206 3.98 1.90 -14.09
C MET A 206 3.34 1.19 -15.29
N THR A 207 3.20 1.89 -16.40
CA THR A 207 2.69 1.33 -17.67
C THR A 207 3.51 0.14 -18.15
N ALA A 208 4.84 0.26 -18.13
CA ALA A 208 5.73 -0.82 -18.56
C ALA A 208 5.55 -2.07 -17.69
N LYS A 209 5.41 -1.89 -16.37
CA LYS A 209 5.16 -2.98 -15.44
C LYS A 209 3.77 -3.61 -15.65
N LEU A 210 2.73 -2.79 -15.80
CA LEU A 210 1.36 -3.25 -16.06
C LEU A 210 1.29 -4.09 -17.33
N LYS A 211 1.83 -3.58 -18.45
CA LYS A 211 1.90 -4.33 -19.72
C LYS A 211 2.64 -5.66 -19.57
N ALA A 212 3.71 -5.70 -18.77
CA ALA A 212 4.44 -6.94 -18.52
C ALA A 212 3.57 -7.97 -17.75
N VAL A 213 2.86 -7.54 -16.70
CA VAL A 213 1.99 -8.43 -15.90
C VAL A 213 0.78 -8.89 -16.71
N MET A 214 0.09 -7.97 -17.41
CA MET A 214 -1.09 -8.24 -18.22
C MET A 214 -0.78 -9.05 -19.50
N SER A 215 0.49 -9.23 -19.86
CA SER A 215 0.89 -10.17 -20.93
C SER A 215 0.74 -11.64 -20.55
N VAL A 216 0.48 -11.93 -19.28
CA VAL A 216 0.16 -13.25 -18.73
C VAL A 216 -1.36 -13.31 -18.53
N GLN A 217 -2.00 -14.45 -18.84
CA GLN A 217 -3.44 -14.60 -18.64
C GLN A 217 -3.81 -14.47 -17.15
N PRO A 218 -4.97 -13.88 -16.80
CA PRO A 218 -5.48 -13.87 -15.42
C PRO A 218 -5.44 -15.25 -14.77
N GLY A 219 -4.89 -15.34 -13.55
CA GLY A 219 -4.73 -16.59 -12.80
C GLY A 219 -3.57 -17.49 -13.28
N ASP A 220 -2.98 -17.21 -14.44
CA ASP A 220 -1.79 -17.91 -14.92
C ASP A 220 -0.49 -17.29 -14.41
N SER A 221 0.60 -18.00 -14.66
CA SER A 221 1.92 -17.55 -14.29
C SER A 221 2.96 -17.81 -15.38
N LYS A 222 3.92 -16.89 -15.53
CA LYS A 222 5.02 -17.00 -16.50
C LYS A 222 6.33 -16.55 -15.85
N GLY A 223 7.27 -17.48 -15.70
CA GLY A 223 8.50 -17.21 -14.95
C GLY A 223 8.18 -16.83 -13.49
N SER A 224 8.71 -15.69 -13.05
CA SER A 224 8.47 -15.10 -11.72
C SER A 224 7.20 -14.26 -11.61
N TYR A 225 6.43 -14.11 -12.69
CA TYR A 225 5.21 -13.29 -12.72
C TYR A 225 3.94 -14.13 -12.60
N VAL A 226 2.95 -13.58 -11.89
CA VAL A 226 1.56 -14.04 -11.80
C VAL A 226 0.67 -12.87 -12.17
N ASN A 227 -0.31 -13.08 -13.04
CA ASN A 227 -1.32 -12.08 -13.28
C ASN A 227 -2.49 -12.28 -12.30
N ASN A 228 -2.46 -11.51 -11.23
CA ASN A 228 -3.53 -11.45 -10.23
C ASN A 228 -4.62 -10.43 -10.60
N PHE A 229 -4.59 -9.88 -11.82
CA PHE A 229 -5.62 -8.98 -12.30
C PHE A 229 -6.81 -9.73 -12.88
N VAL A 230 -8.00 -9.22 -12.60
CA VAL A 230 -9.28 -9.72 -13.14
C VAL A 230 -9.81 -8.82 -14.25
N ASP A 231 -10.67 -9.36 -15.11
CA ASP A 231 -11.26 -8.64 -16.24
C ASP A 231 -12.20 -7.52 -15.80
N SER A 232 -12.51 -6.61 -16.74
CA SER A 232 -13.33 -5.42 -16.49
C SER A 232 -14.74 -5.81 -16.02
N ASP A 233 -15.03 -5.40 -14.78
CA ASP A 233 -16.31 -5.37 -14.03
C ASP A 233 -16.05 -5.72 -12.55
N GLU A 234 -14.90 -6.35 -12.27
CA GLU A 234 -14.37 -6.56 -10.93
C GLU A 234 -13.16 -5.64 -10.65
N PRO A 235 -12.86 -5.35 -9.36
CA PRO A 235 -11.67 -4.58 -9.00
C PRO A 235 -10.42 -5.26 -9.51
N MET A 236 -9.62 -4.53 -10.29
CA MET A 236 -8.45 -5.06 -10.99
C MET A 236 -7.45 -5.72 -10.03
N CYS A 237 -7.28 -5.14 -8.84
CA CYS A 237 -6.43 -5.55 -7.74
C CYS A 237 -7.22 -5.21 -6.45
#